data_AF-A0A8H6IFG6-F1
#
_entry.id   AF-A0A8H6IFG6-F1
#
_cell.length_a   1.000
_cell.length_b   1.000
_cell.length_c   1.000
_cell.angle_alpha   90.00
_cell.angle_beta   90.00
_cell.angle_gamma   90.00
#
_symmetry.space_group_name_H-M   'P 1'
#
loop_
_entity.id
_entity.type
_entity.pdbx_description
1 polymer ?
#
loop_
_entity_poly.entity_id
_entity_poly.type
_entity_poly.pdbx_seq_one_letter_code
_entity_poly.pdbx_strand_id
1 'polypeptide(L)'
;MRSPSSMIAFLFFAVLALLATVQALPQAPPIPPPGLFCCPPYGPKGQPLVQPQPGPFVLWCLYGQNSLCGYNTASGDGSTTPGCPPKAIHNPHPPKCPVWKHY
;
A
#
# COMPACT_ATOMS: atom_id res chain seq x y z
N MET A 1 -8.85 -53.49 -26.23
CA MET A 1 -7.97 -53.54 -25.03
C MET A 1 -7.02 -52.34 -25.11
N ARG A 2 -7.16 -51.33 -24.24
CA ARG A 2 -6.26 -50.15 -24.21
C ARG A 2 -4.98 -50.55 -23.50
N SER A 3 -3.83 -50.32 -24.13
CA SER A 3 -2.51 -50.66 -23.58
C SER A 3 -2.28 -49.93 -22.24
N PRO A 4 -1.77 -50.60 -21.19
CA PRO A 4 -1.53 -50.02 -19.87
C PRO A 4 -0.61 -48.79 -19.89
N SER A 5 0.26 -48.70 -20.91
CA SER A 5 1.14 -47.54 -21.16
C SER A 5 0.38 -46.24 -21.44
N SER A 6 -0.83 -46.34 -22.01
CA SER A 6 -1.65 -45.17 -22.34
C SER A 6 -2.28 -44.53 -21.09
N MET A 7 -2.69 -45.33 -20.11
CA MET A 7 -3.30 -44.81 -18.87
C MET A 7 -2.29 -44.11 -17.97
N ILE A 8 -1.05 -44.59 -17.95
CA ILE A 8 0.06 -43.96 -17.20
C ILE A 8 0.37 -42.59 -17.79
N ALA A 9 0.43 -42.46 -19.12
CA ALA A 9 0.65 -41.18 -19.78
C ALA A 9 -0.46 -40.17 -19.42
N PHE A 10 -1.73 -40.58 -19.44
CA PHE A 10 -2.84 -39.70 -19.04
C PHE A 10 -2.75 -39.24 -17.59
N LEU A 11 -2.36 -40.12 -16.67
CA LEU A 11 -2.16 -39.76 -15.26
C LEU A 11 -1.02 -38.78 -15.08
N PHE A 12 0.11 -38.96 -15.78
CA PHE A 12 1.22 -38.00 -15.75
C PHE A 12 0.80 -36.63 -16.26
N PHE A 13 0.10 -36.55 -17.40
CA PHE A 13 -0.39 -35.27 -17.92
C PHE A 13 -1.41 -34.61 -16.98
N ALA A 14 -2.30 -35.39 -16.36
CA ALA A 14 -3.26 -34.86 -15.39
C ALA A 14 -2.57 -34.32 -14.13
N VAL A 15 -1.55 -35.01 -13.62
CA VAL A 15 -0.78 -34.56 -12.45
C VAL A 15 0.02 -33.29 -12.78
N LEU A 16 0.69 -33.24 -13.94
CA LEU A 16 1.40 -32.03 -14.39
C LEU A 16 0.45 -30.82 -14.55
N ALA A 17 -0.73 -31.04 -15.13
CA ALA A 17 -1.75 -30.00 -15.25
C ALA A 17 -2.26 -29.53 -13.87
N LEU A 18 -2.38 -30.43 -12.91
CA LEU A 18 -2.80 -30.09 -11.55
C LEU A 18 -1.71 -29.37 -10.74
N LEU A 19 -0.42 -29.67 -10.97
CA LEU A 19 0.67 -28.91 -10.34
C LEU A 19 0.84 -27.51 -10.94
N ALA A 20 0.54 -27.34 -12.23
CA ALA A 20 0.63 -26.04 -12.90
C ALA A 20 -0.39 -25.02 -12.36
N THR A 21 -1.53 -25.46 -11.82
CA THR A 21 -2.53 -24.55 -11.24
C THR A 21 -2.19 -24.05 -9.84
N VAL A 22 -1.24 -24.68 -9.13
CA VAL A 22 -0.84 -24.28 -7.77
C VAL A 22 0.10 -23.06 -7.79
N GLN A 23 0.74 -22.75 -8.93
CA GLN A 23 1.79 -21.73 -9.02
C GLN A 23 1.30 -20.28 -9.19
N ALA A 24 -0.01 -20.02 -9.15
CA ALA A 24 -0.55 -18.70 -9.48
C ALA A 24 -1.38 -18.07 -8.36
N LEU A 25 -1.03 -18.30 -7.09
CA LEU A 25 -1.51 -17.40 -6.03
C LEU A 25 -0.71 -16.08 -6.14
N PRO A 26 -1.30 -14.96 -6.58
CA PRO A 26 -0.59 -13.70 -6.61
C PRO A 26 -0.14 -13.38 -5.18
N GLN A 27 1.17 -13.26 -4.98
CA GLN A 27 1.68 -12.82 -3.69
C GLN A 27 1.16 -11.41 -3.43
N ALA A 28 0.63 -11.18 -2.22
CA ALA A 28 0.24 -9.84 -1.82
C ALA A 28 1.41 -8.88 -2.03
N PRO A 29 1.17 -7.67 -2.54
CA PRO A 29 2.24 -6.71 -2.75
C PRO A 29 2.99 -6.47 -1.44
N PRO A 30 4.34 -6.32 -1.49
CA PRO A 30 5.12 -6.10 -0.28
C PRO A 30 4.60 -4.85 0.45
N ILE A 31 4.44 -4.96 1.76
CA ILE A 31 4.07 -3.80 2.60
C ILE A 31 5.20 -2.77 2.49
N PRO A 32 4.93 -1.53 2.06
CA PRO A 32 5.97 -0.55 1.90
C PRO A 32 6.57 -0.17 3.27
N PRO A 33 7.86 0.23 3.31
CA PRO A 33 8.51 0.64 4.54
C PRO A 33 7.72 1.77 5.23
N PRO A 34 7.45 1.67 6.54
CA PRO A 34 6.70 2.71 7.23
C PRO A 34 7.51 4.00 7.34
N GLY A 35 6.81 5.14 7.27
CA GLY A 35 7.37 6.45 7.60
C GLY A 35 8.34 7.03 6.57
N LEU A 36 8.28 6.60 5.30
CA LEU A 36 8.99 7.25 4.18
C LEU A 36 8.45 8.65 3.88
N PHE A 37 7.19 8.92 4.25
CA PHE A 37 6.54 10.21 4.06
C PHE A 37 5.86 10.67 5.34
N CYS A 38 5.70 11.99 5.45
CA CYS A 38 5.08 12.69 6.55
C CYS A 38 3.90 13.53 6.07
N CYS A 39 2.91 13.69 6.93
CA CYS A 39 1.80 14.60 6.68
C CYS A 39 2.34 16.01 6.47
N PRO A 40 1.90 16.72 5.41
CA PRO A 40 2.09 18.16 5.31
C PRO A 40 1.62 18.89 6.57
N PRO A 41 2.23 20.03 6.93
CA PRO A 41 1.84 20.81 8.10
C PRO A 41 0.48 21.51 7.92
N TYR A 42 0.09 21.76 6.67
CA TYR A 42 -1.17 22.41 6.32
C TYR A 42 -1.89 21.64 5.22
N GLY A 43 -3.21 21.56 5.35
CA GLY A 43 -4.09 20.82 4.46
C GLY A 43 -5.16 21.71 3.81
N PRO A 44 -6.37 21.17 3.59
CA PRO A 44 -7.48 21.91 3.01
C PRO A 44 -7.72 23.25 3.67
N LYS A 45 -7.84 24.30 2.86
CA LYS A 45 -8.07 25.69 3.30
C LYS A 45 -6.98 26.22 4.26
N GLY A 46 -5.76 25.68 4.20
CA GLY A 46 -4.65 26.10 5.07
C GLY A 46 -4.80 25.66 6.53
N GLN A 47 -5.66 24.69 6.81
CA GLN A 47 -5.85 24.18 8.17
C GLN A 47 -4.60 23.44 8.66
N PRO A 48 -4.19 23.63 9.93
CA PRO A 48 -3.03 22.94 10.48
C PRO A 48 -3.31 21.45 10.65
N LEU A 49 -2.26 20.64 10.56
CA LEU A 49 -2.27 19.23 10.91
C LEU A 49 -2.62 19.07 12.39
N VAL A 50 -3.61 18.24 12.67
CA VAL A 50 -4.06 17.91 14.04
C VAL A 50 -3.61 16.52 14.43
N GLN A 51 -3.74 15.56 13.52
CA GLN A 51 -3.35 14.19 13.82
C GLN A 51 -2.85 13.45 12.58
N PRO A 52 -1.62 12.91 12.61
CA PRO A 52 -1.18 11.90 11.67
C PRO A 52 -1.66 10.50 12.11
N GLN A 53 -2.12 9.71 11.16
CA GLN A 53 -2.54 8.32 11.33
C GLN A 53 -1.82 7.46 10.27
N PRO A 54 -0.60 6.96 10.57
CA PRO A 54 0.14 6.13 9.65
C PRO A 54 -0.48 4.73 9.54
N GLY A 55 -0.87 4.34 8.32
CA GLY A 55 -1.24 2.97 7.97
C GLY A 55 -0.18 2.30 7.08
N PRO A 56 -0.31 0.99 6.80
CA PRO A 56 0.65 0.24 6.00
C PRO A 56 0.72 0.72 4.54
N PHE A 57 -0.40 1.12 3.95
CA PHE A 57 -0.48 1.54 2.54
C PHE A 57 -0.91 2.99 2.35
N VAL A 58 -1.53 3.57 3.38
CA VAL A 58 -2.06 4.94 3.36
C VAL A 58 -1.65 5.67 4.62
N LEU A 59 -1.08 6.85 4.44
CA LEU A 59 -0.84 7.83 5.50
C LEU A 59 -2.04 8.77 5.55
N TRP A 60 -2.81 8.69 6.64
CA TRP A 60 -3.95 9.55 6.87
C TRP A 60 -3.55 10.78 7.69
N CYS A 61 -4.02 11.95 7.29
CA CYS A 61 -3.67 13.22 7.90
C CYS A 61 -4.95 14.01 8.16
N LEU A 62 -5.27 14.20 9.44
CA LEU A 62 -6.40 15.01 9.88
C LEU A 62 -5.94 16.46 10.03
N TYR A 63 -6.64 17.37 9.36
CA TYR A 63 -6.44 18.81 9.43
C TYR A 63 -7.69 19.50 10.01
N GLY A 64 -7.46 20.48 10.89
CA GLY A 64 -8.55 21.15 11.59
C GLY A 64 -9.50 20.16 12.28
N GLN A 65 -10.81 20.41 12.21
CA GLN A 65 -11.80 19.54 12.87
C GLN A 65 -12.26 18.36 12.00
N ASN A 66 -12.35 18.53 10.67
CA ASN A 66 -13.07 17.60 9.79
C ASN A 66 -12.42 17.33 8.42
N SER A 67 -11.16 17.72 8.21
CA SER A 67 -10.52 17.58 6.90
C SER A 67 -9.53 16.42 6.90
N LEU A 68 -9.85 15.32 6.23
CA LEU A 68 -8.98 14.15 6.14
C LEU A 68 -8.34 14.04 4.75
N CYS A 69 -7.00 13.96 4.70
CA CYS A 69 -6.26 13.65 3.48
C CYS A 69 -5.54 12.32 3.61
N GLY A 70 -5.61 11.48 2.59
CA GLY A 70 -4.85 10.24 2.49
C GLY A 70 -3.69 10.39 1.51
N TYR A 71 -2.56 9.75 1.80
CA TYR A 71 -1.40 9.70 0.92
C TYR A 71 -0.90 8.27 0.76
N ASN A 72 -0.49 7.90 -0.45
CA ASN A 72 0.17 6.63 -0.71
C ASN A 72 1.52 6.59 0.05
N THR A 73 1.75 5.56 0.86
CA THR A 73 2.98 5.45 1.67
C THR A 73 4.22 5.07 0.87
N ALA A 74 4.07 4.56 -0.36
CA ALA A 74 5.17 4.20 -1.25
C ALA A 74 5.63 5.37 -2.15
N SER A 75 4.71 6.22 -2.61
CA SER A 75 5.02 7.30 -3.55
C SER A 75 4.80 8.71 -3.01
N GLY A 76 4.12 8.84 -1.87
CA GLY A 76 3.71 10.11 -1.28
C GLY A 76 2.56 10.79 -2.03
N ASP A 77 1.95 10.13 -3.02
CA ASP A 77 0.82 10.70 -3.78
C ASP A 77 -0.40 10.90 -2.90
N GLY A 78 -0.91 12.13 -2.86
CA GLY A 78 -2.14 12.47 -2.16
C GLY A 78 -3.39 11.99 -2.91
N SER A 79 -4.43 11.70 -2.13
CA SER A 79 -5.79 11.56 -2.62
C SER A 79 -6.20 12.82 -3.40
N THR A 80 -6.98 12.67 -4.46
CA THR A 80 -7.56 13.78 -5.25
C THR A 80 -8.68 14.52 -4.50
N THR A 81 -8.72 14.43 -3.16
CA THR A 81 -9.68 15.12 -2.32
C THR A 81 -9.48 16.63 -2.45
N PRO A 82 -10.53 17.41 -2.77
CA PRO A 82 -10.39 18.86 -2.97
C PRO A 82 -9.75 19.57 -1.78
N GLY A 83 -8.71 20.36 -2.07
CA GLY A 83 -7.97 21.14 -1.07
C GLY A 83 -6.86 20.37 -0.36
N CYS A 84 -6.76 19.04 -0.51
CA CYS A 84 -5.62 18.31 0.02
C CYS A 84 -4.35 18.64 -0.78
N PRO A 85 -3.19 18.79 -0.09
CA PRO A 85 -1.91 18.81 -0.76
C PRO A 85 -1.76 17.59 -1.69
N PRO A 86 -1.24 17.76 -2.91
CA PRO A 86 -1.14 16.66 -3.86
C PRO A 86 -0.03 15.66 -3.50
N LYS A 87 0.89 16.04 -2.61
CA LYS A 87 2.04 15.24 -2.20
C LYS A 87 2.27 15.34 -0.69
N ALA A 88 2.63 14.21 -0.10
CA ALA A 88 3.19 14.15 1.25
C ALA A 88 4.66 14.63 1.24
N ILE A 89 5.17 14.95 2.43
CA ILE A 89 6.55 15.41 2.60
C ILE A 89 7.45 14.19 2.74
N HIS A 90 8.54 14.12 1.97
CA HIS A 90 9.52 13.05 2.10
C HIS A 90 10.18 13.08 3.49
N ASN A 91 10.27 11.93 4.16
CA ASN A 91 10.90 11.82 5.46
C ASN A 91 12.38 11.43 5.31
N PRO A 92 13.33 12.32 5.62
CA PRO A 92 14.76 11.96 5.59
C PRO A 92 15.17 11.03 6.73
N HIS A 93 14.34 10.87 7.77
CA HIS A 93 14.65 10.05 8.95
C HIS A 93 13.51 9.08 9.35
N PRO A 94 13.14 8.11 8.48
CA PRO A 94 12.16 7.09 8.85
C PRO A 94 12.57 6.30 10.10
N PRO A 95 11.62 5.84 10.93
CA PRO A 95 10.16 5.97 10.80
C PRO A 95 9.60 7.24 11.47
N LYS A 96 10.45 8.07 12.08
CA LYS A 96 10.01 9.24 12.86
C LYS A 96 9.86 10.44 11.95
N CYS A 97 8.66 10.99 11.85
CA CYS A 97 8.46 12.25 11.14
C CYS A 97 8.89 13.43 12.00
N PRO A 98 9.96 14.16 11.62
CA PRO A 98 10.46 15.29 12.43
C PRO A 98 9.45 16.44 12.52
N VAL A 99 8.58 16.56 11.50
CA VAL A 99 7.55 17.59 11.41
C VAL A 99 6.38 17.41 12.39
N TRP A 100 6.19 16.23 12.99
CA TRP A 100 5.07 15.98 13.90
C TRP A 100 5.36 16.36 15.36
N LYS A 101 6.60 16.74 15.69
CA LYS A 101 6.99 17.07 17.09
C LYS A 101 6.44 18.40 17.62
N HIS A 102 5.71 19.15 16.80
CA HIS A 102 5.29 20.52 17.11
C HIS A 102 3.76 20.74 17.07
N TYR A 103 2.97 19.66 17.00
CA TYR A 103 1.51 19.72 16.93
C TYR A 103 0.88 18.87 18.03
#